data_AF-A0ABD3AV66-F1
#
_entry.id   AF-A0ABD3AV66-F1
#
_cell.length_a   1.000
_cell.length_b   1.000
_cell.length_c   1.000
_cell.angle_alpha   90.00
_cell.angle_beta   90.00
_cell.angle_gamma   90.00
#
_symmetry.space_group_name_H-M   'P 1'
#
loop_
_entity.id
_entity.type
_entity.pdbx_description
1 polymer ?
#
loop_
_entity_poly.entity_id
_entity_poly.type
_entity_poly.pdbx_seq_one_letter_code
_entity_poly.pdbx_strand_id
1 'polypeptide(L)'
;MATSNFVWTSFLVLVLGLDVVTGQPLVPALYLFGDSIVDVGNNNYLETLIKANFPPYGRDFINHTATGRFCNGKLARDFISENLSLKIIQNLILAIRPKQGRTSCLEPTLPQLVPNTLSLSKQLALYEDYQNRLVVIVGKVNASATINGSIHFLSAGSSDFGQKYYIHPLLYKKCTVDYFSDILIQSYSNFILALYNLGSRKIGVTTLPPIGCLPASIPLFSDDTNHCVDNINKAADFLKQERRIAARDCWRHLSYAIPNIQERVQMHQTMSFGMDSIQQKL
;
A
#
# COMPACT_ATOMS: atom_id res chain seq x y z
N MET A 1 45.42 15.06 68.36
CA MET A 1 43.98 14.76 68.44
C MET A 1 43.32 15.28 67.18
N ALA A 2 42.67 14.38 66.45
CA ALA A 2 41.66 14.54 65.39
C ALA A 2 41.90 15.54 64.23
N THR A 3 42.30 14.96 63.11
CA THR A 3 42.17 15.44 61.72
C THR A 3 40.69 15.58 61.32
N SER A 4 40.30 16.66 60.63
CA SER A 4 39.01 16.72 59.91
C SER A 4 39.28 16.91 58.42
N ASN A 5 39.21 15.78 57.70
CA ASN A 5 39.25 15.71 56.26
C ASN A 5 37.87 16.10 55.72
N PHE A 6 37.77 17.29 55.12
CA PHE A 6 36.58 17.70 54.38
C PHE A 6 36.61 17.00 53.00
N VAL A 7 36.04 15.80 52.95
CA VAL A 7 35.92 14.99 51.74
C VAL A 7 34.92 15.68 50.81
N TRP A 8 35.42 16.39 49.80
CA TRP A 8 34.65 16.77 48.62
C TRP A 8 34.34 15.50 47.82
N THR A 9 33.18 14.89 48.06
CA THR A 9 32.66 13.85 47.17
C THR A 9 32.23 14.51 45.86
N SER A 10 33.10 14.46 44.86
CA SER A 10 32.77 14.75 43.46
C SER A 10 31.73 13.72 42.99
N PHE A 11 30.47 14.12 42.90
CA PHE A 11 29.43 13.33 42.26
C PHE A 11 29.58 13.53 40.74
N LEU A 12 30.46 12.74 40.13
CA LEU A 12 30.56 12.60 38.68
C LEU A 12 29.33 11.83 38.22
N VAL A 13 28.24 12.55 37.89
CA VAL A 13 27.09 11.98 37.19
C VAL A 13 27.57 11.60 35.81
N LEU A 14 27.89 10.31 35.64
CA LEU A 14 28.12 9.70 34.33
C LEU A 14 26.78 9.74 33.59
N VAL A 15 26.51 10.84 32.87
CA VAL A 15 25.45 10.87 31.86
C VAL A 15 25.91 9.91 30.77
N LEU A 16 25.56 8.63 30.91
CA LEU A 16 25.54 7.70 29.81
C LEU A 16 24.53 8.28 28.82
N GLY A 17 25.04 8.98 27.80
CA GLY A 17 24.26 9.32 26.63
C GLY A 17 23.66 8.01 26.12
N LEU A 18 22.35 7.86 26.29
CA LEU A 18 21.60 6.90 25.50
C LEU A 18 21.68 7.43 24.07
N ASP A 19 22.75 7.09 23.37
CA ASP A 19 22.73 7.10 21.92
C ASP A 19 21.63 6.11 21.55
N VAL A 20 20.44 6.66 21.25
CA VAL A 20 19.40 5.90 20.59
C VAL A 20 20.01 5.48 19.26
N VAL A 21 20.56 4.27 19.22
CA VAL A 21 21.01 3.64 17.99
C VAL A 21 19.76 3.43 17.15
N THR A 22 19.40 4.43 16.35
CA THR A 22 18.42 4.25 15.29
C THR A 22 19.10 3.35 14.27
N GLY A 23 18.68 2.09 14.20
CA GLY A 23 19.16 1.16 13.18
C GLY A 23 19.07 1.80 11.80
N GLN A 24 20.09 1.63 10.97
CA GLN A 24 20.04 2.17 9.63
C GLN A 24 18.89 1.53 8.85
N PRO A 25 18.09 2.31 8.10
CA PRO A 25 17.02 1.76 7.30
C PRO A 25 17.52 0.68 6.34
N LEU A 26 16.80 -0.44 6.25
CA LEU A 26 17.14 -1.55 5.34
C LEU A 26 16.97 -1.17 3.87
N VAL A 27 16.13 -0.18 3.60
CA VAL A 27 15.90 0.42 2.28
C VAL A 27 15.77 1.93 2.40
N PRO A 28 16.03 2.70 1.33
CA PRO A 28 15.94 4.16 1.39
C PRO A 28 14.52 4.68 1.65
N ALA A 29 13.50 4.04 1.06
CA ALA A 29 12.10 4.39 1.24
C ALA A 29 11.16 3.20 0.97
N LEU A 30 9.91 3.39 1.38
CA LEU A 30 8.77 2.53 1.08
C LEU A 30 7.68 3.35 0.39
N TYR A 31 7.40 3.04 -0.87
CA TYR A 31 6.34 3.65 -1.66
C TYR A 31 5.13 2.72 -1.68
N LEU A 32 3.94 3.25 -1.39
CA LEU A 32 2.72 2.46 -1.24
C LEU A 32 1.64 3.00 -2.17
N PHE A 33 1.08 2.12 -2.98
CA PHE A 33 0.02 2.40 -3.93
C PHE A 33 -1.16 1.50 -3.61
N GLY A 34 -2.38 2.04 -3.67
CA GLY A 34 -3.52 1.21 -3.34
C GLY A 34 -4.81 1.90 -2.99
N ASP A 35 -5.66 1.13 -2.33
CA ASP A 35 -6.93 1.58 -1.79
C ASP A 35 -6.86 1.79 -0.26
N SER A 36 -8.03 1.74 0.39
CA SER A 36 -8.20 1.89 1.84
C SER A 36 -7.24 1.07 2.71
N ILE A 37 -6.73 -0.07 2.22
CA ILE A 37 -5.81 -0.96 2.96
C ILE A 37 -4.49 -0.26 3.32
N VAL A 38 -4.05 0.68 2.49
CA VAL A 38 -2.78 1.42 2.68
C VAL A 38 -2.99 2.91 2.92
N ASP A 39 -4.24 3.37 2.99
CA ASP A 39 -4.57 4.78 3.15
C ASP A 39 -4.37 5.26 4.60
N VAL A 40 -3.51 6.27 4.75
CA VAL A 40 -3.17 6.92 6.03
C VAL A 40 -3.96 8.19 6.31
N GLY A 41 -5.02 8.44 5.52
CA GLY A 41 -5.87 9.62 5.61
C GLY A 41 -5.80 10.55 4.39
N ASN A 42 -5.22 10.08 3.28
CA ASN A 42 -5.18 10.82 2.02
C ASN A 42 -6.59 11.16 1.52
N ASN A 43 -7.56 10.26 1.72
CA ASN A 43 -8.96 10.53 1.35
C ASN A 43 -9.59 11.71 2.10
N ASN A 44 -9.06 12.13 3.26
CA ASN A 44 -9.60 13.28 3.98
C ASN A 44 -9.47 14.59 3.18
N TYR A 45 -8.45 14.67 2.31
CA TYR A 45 -8.17 15.80 1.43
C TYR A 45 -8.98 15.77 0.12
N LEU A 46 -9.79 14.74 -0.09
CA LEU A 46 -10.65 14.60 -1.26
C LEU A 46 -12.11 14.92 -0.89
N GLU A 47 -12.83 15.48 -1.86
CA GLU A 47 -14.28 15.69 -1.77
C GLU A 47 -15.03 14.39 -2.09
N THR A 48 -14.87 13.39 -1.22
CA THR A 48 -15.47 12.06 -1.37
C THR A 48 -16.26 11.67 -0.12
N LEU A 49 -17.25 10.78 -0.29
CA LEU A 49 -18.01 10.17 0.80
C LEU A 49 -17.21 9.06 1.52
N ILE A 50 -16.17 8.53 0.89
CA ILE A 50 -15.36 7.42 1.43
C ILE A 50 -14.24 7.98 2.31
N LYS A 51 -14.61 8.29 3.56
CA LYS A 51 -13.68 8.77 4.60
C LYS A 51 -13.65 7.84 5.80
N ALA A 52 -12.58 7.93 6.58
CA ALA A 52 -12.41 7.21 7.84
C ALA A 52 -11.90 8.15 8.94
N ASN A 53 -12.36 9.40 8.92
CA ASN A 53 -12.06 10.46 9.89
C ASN A 53 -13.17 10.65 10.93
N PHE A 54 -13.90 9.58 11.24
CA PHE A 54 -14.99 9.55 12.21
C PHE A 54 -15.01 8.21 12.97
N PRO A 55 -15.66 8.10 14.14
CA PRO A 55 -15.78 6.83 14.87
C PRO A 55 -16.49 5.73 14.05
N PRO A 56 -16.14 4.44 14.20
CA PRO A 56 -15.25 3.89 15.20
C PRO A 56 -13.76 3.90 14.81
N TYR A 57 -13.38 4.47 13.66
CA TYR A 57 -11.99 4.49 13.21
C TYR A 57 -11.08 5.21 14.21
N GLY A 58 -9.83 4.73 14.32
CA GLY A 58 -8.85 5.28 15.26
C GLY A 58 -9.08 4.97 16.74
N ARG A 59 -10.05 4.11 17.09
CA ARG A 59 -10.36 3.75 18.49
C ARG A 59 -9.17 3.19 19.27
N ASP A 60 -8.24 2.49 18.63
CA ASP A 60 -7.14 1.81 19.31
C ASP A 60 -5.86 2.68 19.34
N PHE A 61 -5.91 3.92 18.82
CA PHE A 61 -4.85 4.91 19.06
C PHE A 61 -4.88 5.44 20.50
N ILE A 62 -3.74 5.89 21.00
CA ILE A 62 -3.58 6.46 22.35
C ILE A 62 -4.56 7.61 22.61
N ASN A 63 -4.82 8.43 21.59
CA ASN A 63 -5.75 9.56 21.65
C ASN A 63 -7.18 9.21 21.18
N HIS A 64 -7.45 7.93 20.86
CA HIS A 64 -8.73 7.44 20.36
C HIS A 64 -9.30 8.25 19.18
N THR A 65 -8.43 8.83 18.35
CA THR A 65 -8.82 9.79 17.30
C THR A 65 -8.70 9.18 15.91
N ALA A 66 -9.78 9.30 15.13
CA ALA A 66 -9.81 8.90 13.73
C ALA A 66 -8.84 9.76 12.90
N THR A 67 -7.84 9.14 12.27
CA THR A 67 -6.86 9.85 11.44
C THR A 67 -7.20 9.83 9.95
N GLY A 68 -8.29 9.18 9.53
CA GLY A 68 -8.55 8.86 8.12
C GLY A 68 -8.06 7.49 7.69
N ARG A 69 -7.51 6.68 8.59
CA ARG A 69 -7.16 5.27 8.35
C ARG A 69 -8.41 4.41 8.45
N PHE A 70 -8.62 3.50 7.50
CA PHE A 70 -9.74 2.54 7.50
C PHE A 70 -9.52 1.38 8.49
N CYS A 71 -9.07 1.69 9.70
CA CYS A 71 -8.88 0.75 10.79
C CYS A 71 -8.92 1.50 12.14
N ASN A 72 -8.83 0.75 13.24
CA ASN A 72 -8.82 1.34 14.58
C ASN A 72 -7.44 1.83 15.02
N GLY A 73 -6.36 1.50 14.31
CA GLY A 73 -5.00 1.83 14.75
C GLY A 73 -3.97 1.73 13.62
N LYS A 74 -2.96 0.88 13.81
CA LYS A 74 -1.91 0.65 12.81
C LYS A 74 -2.45 -0.21 11.64
N LEU A 75 -2.03 0.14 10.44
CA LEU A 75 -2.18 -0.63 9.21
C LEU A 75 -0.97 -1.55 9.03
N ALA A 76 -1.11 -2.58 8.19
CA ALA A 76 -0.02 -3.48 7.80
C ALA A 76 1.25 -2.72 7.39
N ARG A 77 1.10 -1.59 6.68
CA ARG A 77 2.21 -0.73 6.26
C ARG A 77 3.03 -0.14 7.41
N ASP A 78 2.44 0.11 8.58
CA ASP A 78 3.20 0.68 9.70
C ASP A 78 4.14 -0.38 10.28
N PHE A 79 3.67 -1.63 10.41
CA PHE A 79 4.51 -2.75 10.83
C PHE A 79 5.63 -3.03 9.82
N ILE A 80 5.36 -2.91 8.52
CA ILE A 80 6.40 -3.03 7.48
C ILE A 80 7.44 -1.91 7.66
N SER A 81 7.00 -0.66 7.84
CA SER A 81 7.90 0.48 8.05
C SER A 81 8.78 0.29 9.29
N GLU A 82 8.18 -0.15 10.40
CA GLU A 82 8.87 -0.42 11.66
C GLU A 82 9.93 -1.52 11.50
N ASN A 83 9.57 -2.64 10.85
CA ASN A 83 10.50 -3.73 10.60
C ASN A 83 11.64 -3.34 9.65
N LEU A 84 11.42 -2.39 8.74
CA LEU A 84 12.45 -1.89 7.85
C LEU A 84 13.37 -0.84 8.50
N SER A 85 13.17 -0.53 9.79
CA SER A 85 13.82 0.60 10.48
C SER A 85 13.67 1.92 9.72
N LEU A 86 12.64 2.02 8.88
CA LEU A 86 12.23 3.28 8.31
C LEU A 86 11.61 4.05 9.45
N LYS A 87 12.26 5.15 9.88
CA LYS A 87 11.53 6.22 10.57
C LYS A 87 10.28 6.43 9.74
N ILE A 88 9.11 6.42 10.37
CA ILE A 88 7.84 6.71 9.69
C ILE A 88 8.03 8.11 9.11
N ILE A 89 8.53 8.18 7.88
CA ILE A 89 8.62 9.42 7.13
C ILE A 89 7.17 9.70 6.88
N GLN A 90 6.68 10.62 7.72
CA GLN A 90 5.41 11.28 7.61
C GLN A 90 5.10 11.39 6.13
N ASN A 91 4.14 10.54 5.75
CA ASN A 91 3.39 10.48 4.52
C ASN A 91 3.99 11.27 3.36
N LEU A 92 4.18 10.61 2.22
CA LEU A 92 3.95 11.28 0.96
C LEU A 92 2.46 11.68 0.88
N ILE A 93 2.05 12.66 1.69
CA ILE A 93 0.88 13.52 1.48
C ILE A 93 1.29 14.37 0.28
N LEU A 94 1.02 13.85 -0.91
CA LEU A 94 0.80 14.73 -2.05
C LEU A 94 -0.66 15.14 -1.99
N ALA A 95 -0.90 16.20 -1.22
CA ALA A 95 -2.12 16.98 -1.28
C ALA A 95 -2.19 17.67 -2.65
N ILE A 96 -2.63 16.95 -3.70
CA ILE A 96 -2.92 17.55 -5.00
C ILE A 96 -4.16 16.89 -5.61
N ARG A 97 -5.17 17.72 -5.87
CA ARG A 97 -6.49 17.35 -6.42
C ARG A 97 -6.33 16.65 -7.77
N PRO A 98 -6.82 15.41 -7.91
CA PRO A 98 -6.64 14.69 -9.16
C PRO A 98 -7.77 14.97 -10.18
N LYS A 99 -7.42 15.58 -11.32
CA LYS A 99 -8.31 15.64 -12.50
C LYS A 99 -8.60 14.23 -13.02
N GLN A 100 -9.86 13.98 -13.37
CA GLN A 100 -10.43 12.67 -13.71
C GLN A 100 -9.63 11.94 -14.81
N GLY A 101 -9.36 10.66 -14.59
CA GLY A 101 -8.78 9.74 -15.56
C GLY A 101 -9.70 8.53 -15.72
N ARG A 102 -9.99 8.18 -16.98
CA ARG A 102 -10.94 7.15 -17.42
C ARG A 102 -10.27 5.77 -17.49
N THR A 103 -10.99 4.71 -17.15
CA THR A 103 -10.67 3.32 -17.53
C THR A 103 -11.94 2.55 -17.91
N SER A 104 -11.84 1.74 -18.97
CA SER A 104 -12.89 0.97 -19.67
C SER A 104 -13.32 -0.28 -18.87
N CYS A 105 -14.61 -0.57 -18.62
CA CYS A 105 -15.59 -1.23 -19.52
C CYS A 105 -16.82 -0.37 -19.91
N LEU A 106 -16.67 0.95 -19.84
CA LEU A 106 -17.76 1.89 -19.94
C LEU A 106 -18.28 2.07 -21.38
N GLU A 107 -19.54 1.68 -21.59
CA GLU A 107 -20.52 2.63 -22.15
C GLU A 107 -20.31 4.00 -21.46
N PRO A 108 -20.22 5.13 -22.19
CA PRO A 108 -19.72 6.41 -21.68
C PRO A 108 -20.63 7.15 -20.68
N THR A 109 -21.63 6.50 -20.09
CA THR A 109 -22.73 7.17 -19.37
C THR A 109 -22.95 6.74 -17.93
N LEU A 110 -22.24 5.75 -17.39
CA LEU A 110 -22.45 5.33 -15.99
C LEU A 110 -21.82 6.34 -15.01
N PRO A 111 -22.60 6.98 -14.13
CA PRO A 111 -22.07 7.82 -13.06
C PRO A 111 -21.10 7.00 -12.20
N GLN A 112 -19.95 7.58 -11.84
CA GLN A 112 -19.13 7.00 -10.79
C GLN A 112 -19.98 6.93 -9.51
N LEU A 113 -20.25 5.71 -9.02
CA LEU A 113 -21.01 5.50 -7.79
C LEU A 113 -20.39 6.27 -6.61
N VAL A 114 -19.07 6.43 -6.64
CA VAL A 114 -18.30 7.23 -5.70
C VAL A 114 -17.44 8.24 -6.48
N PRO A 115 -17.87 9.51 -6.58
CA PRO A 115 -17.05 10.54 -7.20
C PRO A 115 -15.79 10.84 -6.36
N ASN A 116 -14.78 11.40 -7.03
CA ASN A 116 -13.58 12.01 -6.41
C ASN A 116 -12.68 11.07 -5.60
N THR A 117 -12.49 9.84 -6.07
CA THR A 117 -11.46 8.92 -5.55
C THR A 117 -10.13 9.02 -6.33
N LEU A 118 -9.04 8.59 -5.70
CA LEU A 118 -7.69 8.60 -6.29
C LEU A 118 -7.36 7.23 -6.93
N SER A 119 -7.63 7.10 -8.23
CA SER A 119 -7.32 5.87 -8.98
C SER A 119 -5.82 5.58 -9.04
N LEU A 120 -5.44 4.31 -9.28
CA LEU A 120 -4.03 3.92 -9.42
C LEU A 120 -3.29 4.76 -10.48
N SER A 121 -3.90 5.02 -11.64
CA SER A 121 -3.29 5.88 -12.67
C SER A 121 -2.99 7.29 -12.16
N LYS A 122 -3.87 7.86 -11.33
CA LYS A 122 -3.62 9.17 -10.69
C LYS A 122 -2.50 9.07 -9.66
N GLN A 123 -2.44 7.98 -8.88
CA GLN A 123 -1.35 7.75 -7.93
C GLN A 123 0.00 7.61 -8.63
N LEU A 124 0.04 6.98 -9.81
CA LEU A 124 1.24 6.88 -10.64
C LEU A 124 1.69 8.26 -11.13
N ALA A 125 0.78 9.08 -11.64
CA ALA A 125 1.10 10.44 -12.08
C ALA A 125 1.63 11.33 -10.92
N LEU A 126 1.06 11.18 -9.72
CA LEU A 126 1.57 11.86 -8.52
C LEU A 126 2.96 11.37 -8.13
N TYR A 127 3.22 10.07 -8.32
CA TYR A 127 4.55 9.51 -8.07
C TYR A 127 5.58 10.03 -9.08
N GLU A 128 5.23 10.19 -10.35
CA GLU A 128 6.10 10.84 -11.35
C GLU A 128 6.43 12.30 -10.97
N ASP A 129 5.42 13.08 -10.56
CA ASP A 129 5.64 14.45 -10.05
C ASP A 129 6.56 14.46 -8.83
N TYR A 130 6.36 13.52 -7.91
CA TYR A 130 7.25 13.34 -6.77
C TYR A 130 8.69 13.03 -7.18
N GLN A 131 8.91 12.15 -8.16
CA GLN A 131 10.25 11.83 -8.62
C GLN A 131 10.97 13.07 -9.15
N ASN A 132 10.26 13.94 -9.88
CA ASN A 132 10.81 15.22 -10.34
C ASN A 132 11.21 16.12 -9.17
N ARG A 133 10.37 16.21 -8.14
CA ARG A 133 10.68 16.98 -6.93
C ARG A 133 11.85 16.38 -6.16
N LEU A 134 11.92 15.06 -6.06
CA LEU A 134 13.02 14.36 -5.41
C LEU A 134 14.35 14.66 -6.12
N VAL A 135 14.37 14.69 -7.46
CA VAL A 135 15.54 15.09 -8.24
C VAL A 135 16.00 16.51 -7.91
N VAL A 136 15.07 17.45 -7.72
CA VAL A 136 15.40 18.84 -7.32
C VAL A 136 16.04 18.88 -5.92
N ILE A 137 15.57 18.05 -4.99
CA ILE A 137 16.01 18.06 -3.59
C ILE A 137 17.37 17.38 -3.42
N VAL A 138 17.57 16.19 -4.00
CA VAL A 138 18.74 15.35 -3.73
C VAL A 138 19.67 15.16 -4.93
N GLY A 139 19.31 15.69 -6.10
CA GLY A 139 20.02 15.50 -7.36
C GLY A 139 19.66 14.17 -8.05
N LYS A 140 19.88 14.13 -9.38
CA LYS A 140 19.45 13.01 -10.24
C LYS A 140 20.03 11.65 -9.82
N VAL A 141 21.31 11.60 -9.48
CA VAL A 141 22.00 10.35 -9.12
C VAL A 141 21.43 9.77 -7.82
N ASN A 142 21.32 10.59 -6.77
CA ASN A 142 20.81 10.16 -5.48
C ASN A 142 19.31 9.85 -5.55
N ALA A 143 18.52 10.60 -6.33
CA ALA A 143 17.12 10.30 -6.54
C ALA A 143 16.93 8.92 -7.20
N SER A 144 17.70 8.65 -8.27
CA SER A 144 17.70 7.35 -8.95
C SER A 144 18.11 6.20 -8.01
N ALA A 145 19.19 6.39 -7.22
CA ALA A 145 19.62 5.41 -6.24
C ALA A 145 18.57 5.16 -5.15
N THR A 146 17.91 6.22 -4.67
CA THR A 146 16.81 6.16 -3.70
C THR A 146 15.65 5.35 -4.27
N ILE A 147 15.17 5.70 -5.46
CA ILE A 147 14.05 5.02 -6.12
C ILE A 147 14.37 3.55 -6.36
N ASN A 148 15.51 3.25 -6.98
CA ASN A 148 15.91 1.88 -7.30
C ASN A 148 16.08 1.02 -6.03
N GLY A 149 16.71 1.58 -4.99
CA GLY A 149 16.95 0.88 -3.73
C GLY A 149 15.70 0.68 -2.86
N SER A 150 14.63 1.43 -3.10
CA SER A 150 13.38 1.43 -2.32
C SER A 150 12.45 0.30 -2.69
N ILE A 151 11.49 0.02 -1.79
CA ILE A 151 10.40 -0.93 -2.04
C ILE A 151 9.17 -0.19 -2.53
N HIS A 152 8.52 -0.72 -3.56
CA HIS A 152 7.23 -0.25 -4.08
C HIS A 152 6.19 -1.33 -3.87
N PHE A 153 5.17 -1.03 -3.09
CA PHE A 153 4.13 -1.99 -2.75
C PHE A 153 2.80 -1.57 -3.36
N LEU A 154 2.14 -2.50 -4.03
CA LEU A 154 0.83 -2.30 -4.64
C LEU A 154 -0.22 -3.15 -3.91
N SER A 155 -1.24 -2.50 -3.35
CA SER A 155 -2.39 -3.15 -2.71
C SER A 155 -3.70 -2.57 -3.18
N ALA A 156 -4.38 -3.26 -4.10
CA ALA A 156 -5.65 -2.80 -4.65
C ALA A 156 -6.57 -3.99 -5.03
N GLY A 157 -7.74 -3.67 -5.58
CA GLY A 157 -8.68 -4.62 -6.19
C GLY A 157 -9.81 -5.08 -5.26
N SER A 158 -9.61 -4.99 -3.94
CA SER A 158 -10.69 -5.22 -2.98
C SER A 158 -11.86 -4.27 -3.21
N SER A 159 -11.55 -3.00 -3.48
CA SER A 159 -12.54 -1.98 -3.78
C SER A 159 -13.20 -2.17 -5.15
N ASP A 160 -12.51 -2.76 -6.13
CA ASP A 160 -13.06 -2.99 -7.46
C ASP A 160 -14.15 -4.08 -7.46
N PHE A 161 -13.98 -5.13 -6.67
CA PHE A 161 -15.06 -6.09 -6.45
C PHE A 161 -16.12 -5.57 -5.48
N GLY A 162 -15.70 -5.23 -4.25
CA GLY A 162 -16.60 -4.94 -3.14
C GLY A 162 -17.37 -3.63 -3.27
N GLN A 163 -16.83 -2.63 -3.97
CA GLN A 163 -17.46 -1.30 -4.08
C GLN A 163 -17.92 -0.95 -5.50
N LYS A 164 -17.54 -1.74 -6.52
CA LYS A 164 -17.96 -1.49 -7.91
C LYS A 164 -18.67 -2.69 -8.52
N TYR A 165 -18.00 -3.84 -8.68
CA TYR A 165 -18.54 -4.97 -9.44
C TYR A 165 -19.87 -5.46 -8.88
N TYR A 166 -19.93 -5.79 -7.58
CA TYR A 166 -21.13 -6.35 -6.96
C TYR A 166 -22.21 -5.31 -6.64
N ILE A 167 -21.84 -4.05 -6.46
CA ILE A 167 -22.80 -2.97 -6.15
C ILE A 167 -23.44 -2.41 -7.43
N HIS A 168 -22.70 -2.34 -8.53
CA HIS A 168 -23.17 -1.68 -9.74
C HIS A 168 -24.05 -2.61 -10.59
N PRO A 169 -25.38 -2.40 -10.68
CA PRO A 169 -26.30 -3.39 -11.27
C PRO A 169 -25.98 -3.72 -12.73
N LEU A 170 -25.57 -2.72 -13.52
CA LEU A 170 -25.19 -2.94 -14.92
C LEU A 170 -23.88 -3.70 -15.09
N LEU A 171 -22.87 -3.48 -14.24
CA LEU A 171 -21.62 -4.24 -14.32
C LEU A 171 -21.87 -5.68 -13.91
N TYR A 172 -22.54 -5.89 -12.78
CA TYR A 172 -22.89 -7.22 -12.29
C TYR A 172 -23.71 -8.03 -13.31
N LYS A 173 -24.65 -7.38 -14.00
CA LYS A 173 -25.51 -8.05 -15.00
C LYS A 173 -24.83 -8.29 -16.34
N LYS A 174 -23.90 -7.42 -16.76
CA LYS A 174 -23.30 -7.47 -18.11
C LYS A 174 -21.89 -8.04 -18.17
N CYS A 175 -21.16 -8.09 -17.06
CA CYS A 175 -19.78 -8.54 -17.01
C CYS A 175 -19.64 -9.77 -16.13
N THR A 176 -19.05 -10.84 -16.66
CA THR A 176 -18.69 -12.01 -15.83
C THR A 176 -17.53 -11.67 -14.90
N VAL A 177 -17.42 -12.42 -13.80
CA VAL A 177 -16.31 -12.30 -12.85
C VAL A 177 -14.97 -12.53 -13.55
N ASP A 178 -14.90 -13.52 -14.45
CA ASP A 178 -13.67 -13.86 -15.19
C ASP A 178 -13.23 -12.69 -16.09
N TYR A 179 -14.14 -12.16 -16.89
CA TYR A 179 -13.84 -11.03 -17.78
C TYR A 179 -13.43 -9.78 -17.00
N PHE A 180 -14.13 -9.48 -15.90
CA PHE A 180 -13.76 -8.36 -15.03
C PHE A 180 -12.39 -8.57 -14.36
N SER A 181 -12.08 -9.81 -13.98
CA SER A 181 -10.78 -10.18 -13.42
C SER A 181 -9.66 -9.97 -14.44
N ASP A 182 -9.85 -10.36 -15.71
CA ASP A 182 -8.87 -10.13 -16.78
C ASP A 182 -8.55 -8.64 -16.93
N ILE A 183 -9.56 -7.78 -16.88
CA ILE A 183 -9.37 -6.33 -16.95
C ILE A 183 -8.57 -5.81 -15.75
N LEU A 184 -8.88 -6.29 -14.54
CA LEU A 184 -8.10 -5.94 -13.37
C LEU A 184 -6.65 -6.40 -13.52
N ILE A 185 -6.42 -7.65 -13.93
CA ILE A 185 -5.07 -8.21 -14.17
C ILE A 185 -4.30 -7.38 -15.20
N GLN A 186 -4.92 -6.97 -16.30
CA GLN A 186 -4.28 -6.09 -17.28
C GLN A 186 -3.90 -4.75 -16.65
N SER A 187 -4.80 -4.15 -15.85
CA SER A 187 -4.50 -2.92 -15.11
C SER A 187 -3.34 -3.11 -14.11
N TYR A 188 -3.25 -4.27 -13.44
CA TYR A 188 -2.15 -4.62 -12.55
C TYR A 188 -0.82 -4.68 -13.29
N SER A 189 -0.78 -5.48 -14.35
CA SER A 189 0.43 -5.68 -15.15
C SER A 189 0.94 -4.36 -15.74
N ASN A 190 0.03 -3.53 -16.27
CA ASN A 190 0.38 -2.22 -16.81
C ASN A 190 0.95 -1.29 -15.73
N PHE A 191 0.38 -1.31 -14.53
CA PHE A 191 0.87 -0.49 -13.42
C PHE A 191 2.27 -0.93 -12.95
N ILE A 192 2.51 -2.24 -12.83
CA ILE A 192 3.82 -2.80 -12.47
C ILE A 192 4.87 -2.43 -13.52
N LEU A 193 4.54 -2.59 -14.80
CA LEU A 193 5.43 -2.20 -15.91
C LEU A 193 5.74 -0.71 -15.88
N ALA A 194 4.74 0.14 -15.60
CA ALA A 194 4.96 1.58 -15.49
C ALA A 194 5.89 1.92 -14.31
N LEU A 195 5.69 1.33 -13.13
CA LEU A 195 6.62 1.50 -12.00
C LEU A 195 8.04 1.08 -12.36
N TYR A 196 8.20 -0.04 -13.07
CA TYR A 196 9.51 -0.52 -13.52
C TYR A 196 10.18 0.47 -14.48
N ASN A 197 9.42 1.00 -15.44
CA ASN A 197 9.89 2.03 -16.39
C ASN A 197 10.29 3.33 -15.68
N LEU A 198 9.65 3.65 -14.55
CA LEU A 198 10.01 4.76 -13.67
C LEU A 198 11.20 4.47 -12.73
N GLY A 199 11.89 3.35 -12.91
CA GLY A 199 13.13 3.03 -12.17
C GLY A 199 12.94 2.16 -10.92
N SER A 200 11.71 1.73 -10.62
CA SER A 200 11.42 0.84 -9.49
C SER A 200 12.00 -0.56 -9.75
N ARG A 201 12.65 -1.17 -8.74
CA ARG A 201 13.25 -2.51 -8.88
C ARG A 201 12.78 -3.53 -7.86
N LYS A 202 12.32 -3.10 -6.69
CA LYS A 202 11.78 -3.97 -5.64
C LYS A 202 10.28 -3.76 -5.53
N ILE A 203 9.51 -4.48 -6.35
CA ILE A 203 8.05 -4.32 -6.42
C ILE A 203 7.37 -5.49 -5.71
N GLY A 204 6.63 -5.20 -4.64
CA GLY A 204 5.73 -6.13 -3.97
C GLY A 204 4.27 -5.87 -4.36
N VAL A 205 3.48 -6.94 -4.46
CA VAL A 205 2.06 -6.85 -4.83
C VAL A 205 1.27 -7.71 -3.86
N THR A 206 0.17 -7.18 -3.31
CA THR A 206 -0.72 -7.96 -2.46
C THR A 206 -1.72 -8.77 -3.27
N THR A 207 -2.06 -9.95 -2.74
CA THR A 207 -3.27 -10.67 -3.06
C THR A 207 -4.49 -10.00 -2.43
N LEU A 208 -5.68 -10.44 -2.82
CA LEU A 208 -6.90 -10.02 -2.16
C LEU A 208 -7.09 -10.77 -0.84
N PRO A 209 -7.61 -10.10 0.21
CA PRO A 209 -8.18 -10.77 1.36
C PRO A 209 -9.50 -11.47 0.98
N PRO A 210 -10.08 -12.30 1.87
CA PRO A 210 -11.43 -12.83 1.69
C PRO A 210 -12.46 -11.70 1.77
N ILE A 211 -12.70 -11.04 0.64
CA ILE A 211 -13.52 -9.82 0.57
C ILE A 211 -15.00 -10.06 0.91
N GLY A 212 -15.49 -11.30 0.78
CA GLY A 212 -16.84 -11.70 1.21
C GLY A 212 -17.00 -11.71 2.73
N CYS A 213 -15.90 -11.70 3.48
CA CYS A 213 -15.90 -11.58 4.94
C CYS A 213 -15.75 -10.13 5.44
N LEU A 214 -15.66 -9.14 4.55
CA LEU A 214 -15.49 -7.76 4.99
C LEU A 214 -16.76 -7.24 5.70
N PRO A 215 -16.63 -6.35 6.70
CA PRO A 215 -17.77 -5.78 7.42
C PRO A 215 -18.80 -5.10 6.53
N ALA A 216 -18.40 -4.61 5.36
CA ALA A 216 -19.33 -4.04 4.37
C ALA A 216 -20.02 -5.12 3.52
N SER A 217 -19.35 -6.24 3.24
CA SER A 217 -19.85 -7.29 2.34
C SER A 217 -20.93 -8.15 2.99
N ILE A 218 -20.75 -8.51 4.27
CA ILE A 218 -21.69 -9.37 5.00
C ILE A 218 -23.11 -8.77 5.03
N PRO A 219 -23.34 -7.53 5.53
CA PRO A 219 -24.69 -6.97 5.57
C PRO A 219 -25.28 -6.63 4.20
N LEU A 220 -24.45 -6.49 3.15
CA LEU A 220 -24.92 -6.13 1.81
C LEU A 220 -25.28 -7.34 0.94
N PHE A 221 -24.62 -8.48 1.14
CA PHE A 221 -24.69 -9.61 0.21
C PHE A 221 -24.89 -10.98 0.87
N SER A 222 -24.93 -11.06 2.21
CA SER A 222 -25.23 -12.31 2.92
C SER A 222 -26.73 -12.49 3.08
N ASP A 223 -27.22 -13.73 2.91
CA ASP A 223 -28.62 -14.10 3.09
C ASP A 223 -28.98 -14.26 4.59
N ASP A 224 -28.85 -13.18 5.37
CA ASP A 224 -29.20 -13.08 6.80
C ASP A 224 -28.44 -13.98 7.79
N THR A 225 -27.36 -14.63 7.35
CA THR A 225 -26.63 -15.60 8.19
C THR A 225 -25.46 -15.00 8.99
N ASN A 226 -25.15 -13.71 8.84
CA ASN A 226 -23.92 -13.08 9.36
C ASN A 226 -22.63 -13.84 8.98
N HIS A 227 -22.69 -14.71 7.97
CA HIS A 227 -21.54 -15.45 7.45
C HIS A 227 -20.92 -14.73 6.26
N CYS A 228 -19.65 -15.06 6.01
CA CYS A 228 -18.95 -14.63 4.82
C CYS A 228 -19.69 -15.04 3.55
N VAL A 229 -19.60 -14.20 2.52
CA VAL A 229 -20.29 -14.44 1.25
C VAL A 229 -19.40 -15.24 0.30
N ASP A 230 -19.69 -16.54 0.18
CA ASP A 230 -18.81 -17.53 -0.49
C ASP A 230 -18.53 -17.24 -1.96
N ASN A 231 -19.53 -16.80 -2.73
CA ASN A 231 -19.34 -16.47 -4.15
C ASN A 231 -18.38 -15.29 -4.35
N ILE A 232 -18.40 -14.30 -3.45
CA ILE A 232 -17.49 -13.17 -3.46
C ILE A 232 -16.07 -13.61 -3.06
N ASN A 233 -15.94 -14.50 -2.08
CA ASN A 233 -14.65 -15.08 -1.70
C ASN A 233 -14.04 -15.90 -2.85
N LYS A 234 -14.84 -16.70 -3.56
CA LYS A 234 -14.39 -17.45 -4.75
C LYS A 234 -13.84 -16.52 -5.85
N ALA A 235 -14.48 -15.38 -6.09
CA ALA A 235 -13.98 -14.38 -7.04
C ALA A 235 -12.64 -13.78 -6.59
N ALA A 236 -12.47 -13.51 -5.29
CA ALA A 236 -11.19 -13.04 -4.76
C ALA A 236 -10.08 -14.09 -4.84
N ASP A 237 -10.40 -15.36 -4.59
CA ASP A 237 -9.47 -16.48 -4.74
C ASP A 237 -9.05 -16.68 -6.20
N PHE A 238 -9.99 -16.56 -7.13
CA PHE A 238 -9.71 -16.58 -8.56
C PHE A 238 -8.74 -15.45 -8.95
N LEU A 239 -9.06 -14.21 -8.59
CA LEU A 239 -8.17 -13.08 -8.90
C LEU A 239 -6.81 -13.19 -8.20
N LYS A 240 -6.76 -13.76 -6.98
CA LYS A 240 -5.51 -14.08 -6.28
C LYS A 240 -4.65 -15.06 -7.09
N GLN A 241 -5.25 -16.08 -7.68
CA GLN A 241 -4.53 -17.04 -8.52
C GLN A 241 -4.03 -16.39 -9.81
N GLU A 242 -4.90 -15.65 -10.51
CA GLU A 242 -4.55 -14.97 -11.76
C GLU A 242 -3.43 -13.94 -11.55
N ARG A 243 -3.46 -13.19 -10.44
CA ARG A 243 -2.37 -12.26 -10.09
C ARG A 243 -1.03 -12.96 -9.91
N ARG A 244 -1.03 -14.15 -9.30
CA ARG A 244 0.21 -14.93 -9.12
C ARG A 244 0.77 -15.40 -10.45
N ILE A 245 -0.09 -15.70 -11.43
CA ILE A 245 0.32 -16.08 -12.78
C ILE A 245 0.86 -14.84 -13.51
N ALA A 246 0.06 -13.76 -13.59
CA ALA A 246 0.43 -12.53 -14.28
C ALA A 246 1.70 -11.88 -13.72
N ALA A 247 1.88 -11.89 -12.39
CA ALA A 247 3.12 -11.45 -11.78
C ALA A 247 4.29 -12.30 -12.30
N ARG A 248 4.22 -13.64 -12.19
CA ARG A 248 5.28 -14.54 -12.69
C ARG A 248 5.60 -14.30 -14.18
N ASP A 249 4.60 -14.07 -15.02
CA ASP A 249 4.80 -13.81 -16.44
C ASP A 249 5.42 -12.45 -16.71
N CYS A 250 4.97 -11.39 -16.01
CA CYS A 250 5.60 -10.08 -16.06
C CYS A 250 7.07 -10.17 -15.66
N TRP A 251 7.37 -10.90 -14.59
CA TRP A 251 8.75 -11.14 -14.15
C TRP A 251 9.56 -11.93 -15.15
N ARG A 252 9.01 -12.98 -15.75
CA ARG A 252 9.69 -13.74 -16.79
C ARG A 252 10.08 -12.82 -17.95
N HIS A 253 9.16 -11.97 -18.41
CA HIS A 253 9.44 -10.99 -19.46
C HIS A 253 10.51 -9.97 -19.05
N LEU A 254 10.41 -9.39 -17.85
CA LEU A 254 11.40 -8.43 -17.34
C LEU A 254 12.78 -9.07 -17.13
N SER A 255 12.84 -10.34 -16.74
CA SER A 255 14.11 -11.06 -16.52
C SER A 255 14.90 -11.30 -17.80
N TYR A 256 14.24 -11.36 -18.96
CA TYR A 256 14.91 -11.41 -20.26
C TYR A 256 15.52 -10.05 -20.63
N ALA A 257 14.96 -8.96 -20.11
CA ALA A 257 15.48 -7.60 -20.32
C ALA A 257 16.62 -7.23 -19.37
N ILE A 258 16.89 -8.02 -18.33
CA ILE A 258 17.98 -7.80 -17.38
C ILE A 258 19.20 -8.65 -17.81
N PRO A 259 20.26 -8.03 -18.35
CA PRO A 259 21.44 -8.77 -18.79
C PRO A 259 22.23 -9.38 -17.62
N ASN A 260 22.18 -8.78 -16.43
CA ASN A 260 22.98 -9.21 -15.28
C ASN A 260 22.32 -10.37 -14.49
N ILE A 261 23.04 -11.47 -14.31
CA ILE A 261 22.58 -12.67 -13.59
C ILE A 261 22.46 -12.43 -12.07
N GLN A 262 23.33 -11.63 -11.46
CA GLN A 262 23.22 -11.32 -10.02
C GLN A 262 22.01 -10.46 -9.69
N GLU A 263 21.68 -9.50 -10.56
CA GLU A 263 20.46 -8.70 -10.43
C GLU A 263 19.20 -9.59 -10.55
N ARG A 264 19.23 -10.62 -11.40
CA ARG A 264 18.15 -11.61 -11.51
C ARG A 264 17.96 -12.44 -10.23
N VAL A 265 19.05 -12.86 -9.57
CA VAL A 265 18.99 -13.68 -8.34
C VAL A 265 18.52 -12.86 -7.13
N GLN A 266 19.02 -11.64 -6.96
CA GLN A 266 18.62 -10.76 -5.85
C GLN A 266 17.16 -10.30 -5.99
N MET A 267 16.68 -10.15 -7.22
CA MET A 267 15.28 -9.88 -7.54
C MET A 267 14.34 -11.04 -7.13
N HIS A 268 14.73 -12.30 -7.37
CA HIS A 268 13.95 -13.48 -6.97
C HIS A 268 13.74 -13.59 -5.44
N GLN A 269 14.73 -13.21 -4.62
CA GLN A 269 14.65 -13.32 -3.15
C GLN A 269 13.72 -12.28 -2.50
N THR A 270 13.57 -11.11 -3.13
CA THR A 270 12.75 -10.01 -2.59
C THR A 270 11.25 -10.30 -2.68
N MET A 271 10.83 -11.23 -3.55
CA MET A 271 9.43 -11.57 -3.79
C MET A 271 8.83 -12.59 -2.81
N SER A 272 9.60 -13.61 -2.41
CA SER A 272 9.09 -14.67 -1.52
C SER A 272 8.82 -14.19 -0.10
N PHE A 273 9.39 -13.05 0.31
CA PHE A 273 9.31 -12.56 1.68
C PHE A 273 8.04 -11.75 1.99
N GLY A 274 7.25 -11.37 0.97
CA GLY A 274 6.26 -10.29 1.10
C GLY A 274 4.83 -10.67 1.51
N MET A 275 4.43 -11.94 1.52
CA MET A 275 3.00 -12.28 1.59
C MET A 275 2.59 -13.29 2.67
N ASP A 276 3.34 -14.39 2.83
CA ASP A 276 2.91 -15.45 3.77
C ASP A 276 3.17 -15.06 5.24
N SER A 277 4.19 -14.24 5.53
CA SER A 277 4.50 -13.83 6.91
C SER A 277 3.64 -12.66 7.42
N ILE A 278 3.05 -11.86 6.52
CA ILE A 278 2.22 -10.70 6.90
C ILE A 278 0.79 -11.12 7.19
N GLN A 279 0.24 -12.11 6.46
CA GLN A 279 -1.09 -12.66 6.77
C GLN A 279 -1.12 -13.54 8.02
N GLN A 280 0.01 -14.10 8.47
CA GLN A 280 0.07 -14.88 9.71
C GLN A 280 0.21 -14.03 10.98
N LYS A 281 0.49 -12.72 10.84
CA LYS A 281 0.69 -11.79 11.97
C LYS A 281 -0.37 -10.71 12.08
N LEU A 282 -1.39 -10.73 11.22
CA LEU A 282 -2.61 -9.92 11.27
C LEU A 282 -3.80 -10.84 11.54
#